data_AF-A0AAE4ANW7-F1
#
_entry.id   AF-A0AAE4ANW7-F1
#
_cell.length_a   1.000
_cell.length_b   1.000
_cell.length_c   1.000
_cell.angle_alpha   90.00
_cell.angle_beta   90.00
_cell.angle_gamma   90.00
#
_symmetry.space_group_name_H-M   'P 1'
#
loop_
_entity.id
_entity.type
_entity.pdbx_description
1 polymer ?
#
loop_
_entity_poly.entity_id
_entity_poly.type
_entity_poly.pdbx_seq_one_letter_code
_entity_poly.pdbx_strand_id
1 'polypeptide(L)'
;MRNIIVAALILAQVALLLVMAIGRETIVRHGERVWLRTSPVDPRDIFRGDYVRLNYDISRLPKALWGDAVATSVQDKANRTRYLREKTLYVSLERGPKDVATAIKADLTPPARGLFIRGAFQPGRGWRLGDKVPTFLNDLRYGIESYFVEQGSGLELERGRPEGINGTLRVPLDIEVAISKRGEAVILRHRWAEALVIGHEMSTVKAAGENSEYRLLSLQVYRSPAADETALLLPDDLRTLSLACGQQRIAICPDAGKDAAERPFTQDDVRVIPPLQEYKDIVKIPVARYHSGQWLSADGSRVLGHSEHEWQIAIVYDPPAVPLGLPAELLPGLYRRRLLSDNAWWIDLDAN
;
A
#
# COMPACT_ATOMS: atom_id res chain seq x y z
N MET A 1 -37.05 -41.05 -27.35
CA MET A 1 -36.42 -41.03 -26.00
C MET A 1 -35.02 -40.41 -26.01
N ARG A 2 -34.08 -40.84 -26.88
CA ARG A 2 -32.71 -40.28 -26.97
C ARG A 2 -32.66 -38.75 -27.10
N ASN A 3 -33.45 -38.17 -28.00
CA ASN A 3 -33.45 -36.72 -28.24
C ASN A 3 -33.97 -35.90 -27.04
N ILE A 4 -34.90 -36.47 -26.25
CA ILE A 4 -35.44 -35.85 -25.03
C ILE A 4 -34.38 -35.82 -23.94
N ILE A 5 -33.63 -36.91 -23.78
CA ILE A 5 -32.53 -36.99 -22.81
C ILE A 5 -31.43 -35.99 -23.17
N VAL A 6 -31.06 -35.90 -24.46
CA VAL A 6 -30.06 -34.92 -24.93
C VAL A 6 -30.55 -33.48 -24.69
N ALA A 7 -31.81 -33.17 -25.02
CA ALA A 7 -32.38 -31.85 -24.77
C ALA A 7 -32.40 -31.51 -23.26
N ALA A 8 -32.74 -32.47 -22.41
CA ALA A 8 -32.73 -32.29 -20.95
C ALA A 8 -31.31 -32.02 -20.41
N LEU A 9 -30.29 -32.69 -20.95
CA LEU A 9 -28.89 -32.45 -20.57
C LEU A 9 -28.41 -31.06 -20.99
N ILE A 10 -28.74 -30.62 -22.21
CA ILE A 10 -28.43 -29.27 -22.68
C ILE A 10 -29.12 -28.23 -21.80
N LEU A 11 -30.41 -28.42 -21.49
CA LEU A 11 -31.17 -27.52 -20.62
C LEU A 11 -30.55 -27.46 -19.21
N ALA A 12 -30.13 -28.59 -18.65
CA ALA A 12 -29.46 -28.64 -17.35
C ALA A 12 -28.12 -27.88 -17.36
N GLN A 13 -27.33 -27.98 -18.43
CA GLN A 13 -26.09 -27.22 -18.60
C GLN A 13 -26.35 -25.71 -18.69
N VAL A 14 -27.35 -25.28 -19.47
CA VAL A 14 -27.74 -23.87 -19.58
C VAL A 14 -28.26 -23.34 -18.24
N ALA A 15 -29.10 -24.12 -17.56
CA ALA A 15 -29.62 -23.77 -16.24
C ALA A 15 -28.50 -23.59 -15.21
N LEU A 16 -27.48 -24.46 -15.23
CA LEU A 16 -26.32 -24.34 -14.36
C LEU A 16 -25.56 -23.02 -14.60
N LEU A 17 -25.31 -22.67 -15.86
CA LEU A 17 -24.66 -21.39 -16.21
C LEU A 17 -25.50 -20.18 -15.77
N LEU A 18 -26.82 -20.25 -15.96
CA LEU A 18 -27.73 -19.19 -15.50
C LEU A 18 -27.71 -19.03 -13.99
N VAL A 19 -27.72 -20.12 -13.21
CA VAL A 19 -27.60 -20.06 -11.74
C VAL A 19 -26.29 -19.39 -11.32
N MET A 20 -25.17 -19.71 -11.98
CA MET A 20 -23.89 -19.06 -11.71
C MET A 20 -23.89 -17.57 -12.04
N ALA A 21 -24.48 -17.19 -13.18
CA ALA A 21 -24.58 -15.79 -13.62
C ALA A 21 -25.50 -14.97 -12.70
N ILE A 22 -26.69 -15.49 -12.39
CA ILE A 22 -27.65 -14.84 -11.48
C ILE A 22 -27.06 -14.68 -10.08
N GLY A 23 -26.31 -15.69 -9.60
CA GLY A 23 -25.60 -15.60 -8.33
C GLY A 23 -24.66 -14.40 -8.27
N ARG A 24 -23.80 -14.22 -9.28
CA ARG A 24 -22.89 -13.06 -9.35
C ARG A 24 -23.63 -11.74 -9.52
N GLU A 25 -24.64 -11.68 -10.38
CA GLU A 25 -25.45 -10.48 -10.61
C GLU A 25 -26.18 -10.02 -9.34
N THR A 26 -26.65 -10.97 -8.53
CA THR A 26 -27.29 -10.69 -7.24
C THR A 26 -26.32 -10.00 -6.28
N ILE A 27 -25.04 -10.40 -6.28
CA ILE A 27 -24.00 -9.76 -5.46
C ILE A 27 -23.75 -8.34 -5.95
N VAL A 28 -23.66 -8.13 -7.26
CA VAL A 28 -23.47 -6.79 -7.85
C VAL A 28 -24.61 -5.82 -7.48
N ARG A 29 -25.86 -6.31 -7.47
CA ARG A 29 -27.04 -5.48 -7.20
C ARG A 29 -27.35 -5.29 -5.71
N HIS A 30 -27.20 -6.34 -4.91
CA HIS A 30 -27.68 -6.38 -3.52
C HIS A 30 -26.58 -6.63 -2.49
N GLY A 31 -25.34 -6.83 -2.92
CA GLY A 31 -24.20 -6.93 -2.03
C GLY A 31 -23.94 -5.61 -1.32
N GLU A 32 -23.38 -5.71 -0.11
CA GLU A 32 -22.96 -4.54 0.64
C GLU A 32 -21.74 -3.93 -0.03
N ARG A 33 -21.85 -2.66 -0.45
CA ARG A 33 -20.80 -1.94 -1.15
C ARG A 33 -19.84 -1.32 -0.16
N VAL A 34 -18.55 -1.46 -0.45
CA VAL A 34 -17.46 -0.89 0.34
C VAL A 34 -16.22 -0.69 -0.53
N TRP A 35 -15.34 0.23 -0.15
CA TRP A 35 -14.06 0.43 -0.82
C TRP A 35 -12.95 -0.35 -0.12
N LEU A 36 -12.15 -1.09 -0.89
CA LEU A 36 -10.96 -1.78 -0.39
C LEU A 36 -9.71 -1.13 -0.96
N ARG A 37 -8.79 -0.74 -0.07
CA ARG A 37 -7.51 -0.16 -0.48
C ARG A 37 -6.54 -1.24 -0.93
N THR A 38 -5.86 -0.96 -2.03
CA THR A 38 -4.76 -1.79 -2.53
C THR A 38 -3.43 -1.27 -2.04
N SER A 39 -2.55 -2.16 -1.61
CA SER A 39 -1.13 -1.88 -1.59
C SER A 39 -0.65 -1.71 -3.02
N PRO A 40 0.25 -0.76 -3.33
CA PRO A 40 0.80 -0.66 -4.68
C PRO A 40 1.58 -1.93 -5.04
N VAL A 41 1.34 -2.48 -6.22
CA VAL A 41 1.92 -3.75 -6.69
C VAL A 41 2.62 -3.50 -8.01
N ASP A 42 3.79 -4.10 -8.22
CA ASP A 42 4.45 -4.16 -9.52
C ASP A 42 3.69 -5.13 -10.45
N PRO A 43 3.02 -4.65 -11.51
CA PRO A 43 2.22 -5.49 -12.39
C PRO A 43 3.10 -6.10 -13.48
N ARG A 44 3.13 -7.44 -13.56
CA ARG A 44 3.64 -8.18 -14.70
C ARG A 44 2.79 -9.42 -14.99
N ASP A 45 2.28 -9.50 -16.22
CA ASP A 45 2.25 -10.70 -17.06
C ASP A 45 2.01 -10.25 -18.52
N ILE A 46 3.06 -10.28 -19.34
CA ILE A 46 3.08 -9.82 -20.75
C ILE A 46 2.24 -10.68 -21.71
N PHE A 47 1.58 -11.74 -21.24
CA PHE A 47 0.91 -12.73 -22.10
C PHE A 47 -0.60 -12.88 -21.88
N ARG A 48 -1.27 -12.06 -21.05
CA ARG A 48 -2.70 -12.24 -20.71
C ARG A 48 -3.64 -11.08 -21.08
N GLY A 49 -3.15 -10.11 -21.86
CA GLY A 49 -3.89 -8.87 -22.15
C GLY A 49 -3.84 -7.87 -20.99
N ASP A 50 -4.58 -6.77 -21.10
CA ASP A 50 -4.53 -5.66 -20.15
C ASP A 50 -5.31 -6.03 -18.87
N TYR A 51 -4.59 -6.53 -17.87
CA TYR A 51 -5.14 -6.75 -16.53
C TYR A 51 -4.12 -6.35 -15.47
N VAL A 52 -4.61 -5.83 -14.36
CA VAL A 52 -3.78 -5.39 -13.23
C VAL A 52 -3.98 -6.36 -12.07
N ARG A 53 -2.85 -6.80 -11.50
CA ARG A 53 -2.88 -7.61 -10.28
C ARG A 53 -3.03 -6.68 -9.07
N LEU A 54 -4.12 -6.85 -8.34
CA LEU A 54 -4.42 -6.12 -7.12
C LEU A 54 -3.89 -6.90 -5.92
N ASN A 55 -3.28 -6.18 -4.98
CA ASN A 55 -2.96 -6.68 -3.65
C ASN A 55 -3.64 -5.76 -2.65
N TYR A 56 -4.49 -6.31 -1.80
CA TYR A 56 -5.25 -5.51 -0.86
C TYR A 56 -4.48 -5.31 0.44
N ASP A 57 -4.63 -4.16 1.09
CA ASP A 57 -4.05 -3.93 2.41
C ASP A 57 -4.54 -4.98 3.41
N ILE A 58 -5.80 -5.41 3.27
CA ILE A 58 -6.41 -6.47 4.08
C ILE A 58 -5.83 -7.88 3.78
N SER A 59 -5.10 -8.08 2.68
CA SER A 59 -4.42 -9.34 2.37
C SER A 59 -3.20 -9.61 3.26
N ARG A 60 -2.71 -8.59 3.97
CA ARG A 60 -1.61 -8.66 4.93
C ARG A 60 -2.13 -8.37 6.33
N LEU A 61 -2.31 -9.42 7.13
CA LEU A 61 -2.91 -9.30 8.46
C LEU A 61 -1.84 -9.41 9.55
N PRO A 62 -1.57 -8.36 10.36
CA PRO A 62 -0.69 -8.47 11.51
C PRO A 62 -1.26 -9.44 12.55
N LYS A 63 -0.35 -10.07 13.32
CA LYS A 63 -0.69 -11.03 14.37
C LYS A 63 -1.75 -10.54 15.36
N ALA A 64 -1.83 -9.22 15.59
CA ALA A 64 -2.81 -8.60 16.47
C ALA A 64 -4.27 -8.78 16.01
N LEU A 65 -4.52 -9.00 14.71
CA LEU A 65 -5.86 -9.16 14.15
C LEU A 65 -6.28 -10.64 14.02
N TRP A 66 -5.42 -11.58 14.42
CA TRP A 66 -5.75 -13.00 14.31
C TRP A 66 -6.66 -13.40 15.46
N GLY A 67 -7.79 -14.02 15.15
CA GLY A 67 -8.60 -14.69 16.15
C GLY A 67 -7.90 -15.93 16.72
N ASP A 68 -8.36 -16.38 17.88
CA ASP A 68 -7.71 -17.42 18.67
C ASP A 68 -7.49 -18.71 17.85
N ALA A 69 -8.50 -19.14 17.10
CA ALA A 69 -8.42 -20.35 16.28
C ALA A 69 -7.36 -20.22 15.16
N VAL A 70 -7.22 -19.04 14.56
CA VAL A 70 -6.17 -18.76 13.57
C VAL A 70 -4.81 -18.75 14.26
N ALA A 71 -4.68 -18.07 15.39
CA ALA A 71 -3.43 -17.99 16.15
C ALA A 71 -2.94 -19.37 16.61
N THR A 72 -3.83 -20.24 17.09
CA THR A 72 -3.51 -21.64 17.45
C THR A 72 -3.06 -22.44 16.23
N SER A 73 -3.78 -22.30 15.10
CA SER A 73 -3.42 -22.98 13.84
C SER A 73 -2.06 -22.54 13.29
N VAL A 74 -1.68 -21.28 13.54
CA VAL A 74 -0.37 -20.73 13.16
C VAL A 74 0.74 -21.12 14.16
N GLN A 75 0.41 -21.56 15.38
CA GLN A 75 1.40 -21.97 16.38
C GLN A 75 1.83 -23.44 16.23
N ASP A 76 0.98 -24.30 15.67
CA ASP A 76 1.28 -25.72 15.47
C ASP A 76 2.35 -25.92 14.38
N LYS A 77 3.59 -26.18 14.81
CA LYS A 77 4.78 -26.32 13.96
C LYS A 77 4.66 -27.46 12.93
N ALA A 78 3.89 -28.51 13.21
CA ALA A 78 3.78 -29.69 12.34
C ALA A 78 2.77 -29.50 11.19
N ASN A 79 1.73 -28.69 11.39
CA ASN A 79 0.61 -28.55 10.44
C ASN A 79 0.35 -27.12 9.93
N ARG A 80 1.07 -26.12 10.42
CA ARG A 80 0.90 -24.69 10.15
C ARG A 80 0.49 -24.33 8.72
N THR A 81 1.27 -24.77 7.73
CA THR A 81 1.08 -24.38 6.32
C THR A 81 -0.03 -25.19 5.65
N ARG A 82 -0.18 -26.47 6.00
CA ARG A 82 -1.18 -27.36 5.40
C ARG A 82 -2.59 -27.02 5.90
N TYR A 83 -2.71 -26.82 7.20
CA TYR A 83 -4.00 -26.51 7.83
C TYR A 83 -4.58 -25.20 7.29
N LEU A 84 -3.80 -24.13 7.22
CA LEU A 84 -4.33 -22.85 6.73
C LEU A 84 -4.56 -22.82 5.22
N ARG A 85 -3.75 -23.51 4.42
CA ARG A 85 -3.94 -23.62 2.96
C ARG A 85 -5.28 -24.23 2.57
N GLU A 86 -5.74 -25.20 3.37
CA GLU A 86 -6.99 -25.91 3.13
C GLU A 86 -8.19 -25.17 3.74
N LYS A 87 -7.96 -24.06 4.47
CA LYS A 87 -8.99 -23.34 5.21
C LYS A 87 -9.35 -22.02 4.56
N THR A 88 -10.64 -21.73 4.65
CA THR A 88 -11.20 -20.41 4.35
C THR A 88 -11.13 -19.55 5.60
N LEU A 89 -10.65 -18.33 5.45
CA LEU A 89 -10.61 -17.31 6.49
C LEU A 89 -11.71 -16.27 6.22
N TYR A 90 -12.30 -15.77 7.28
CA TYR A 90 -13.29 -14.70 7.25
C TYR A 90 -12.69 -13.48 7.93
N VAL A 91 -12.52 -12.40 7.16
CA VAL A 91 -11.96 -11.14 7.65
C VAL A 91 -13.10 -10.17 7.90
N SER A 92 -13.30 -9.80 9.16
CA SER A 92 -14.25 -8.78 9.58
C SER A 92 -13.70 -7.40 9.21
N LEU A 93 -14.56 -6.58 8.62
CA LEU A 93 -14.23 -5.26 8.08
C LEU A 93 -14.98 -4.17 8.84
N GLU A 94 -14.32 -3.04 9.06
CA GLU A 94 -14.92 -1.81 9.54
C GLU A 94 -14.90 -0.76 8.45
N ARG A 95 -15.97 0.04 8.31
CA ARG A 95 -15.99 1.18 7.41
C ARG A 95 -15.18 2.33 8.03
N GLY A 96 -14.07 2.65 7.41
CA GLY A 96 -13.26 3.81 7.76
C GLY A 96 -13.76 5.09 7.07
N PRO A 97 -12.98 6.19 7.18
CA PRO A 97 -13.24 7.43 6.47
C PRO A 97 -13.38 7.21 4.96
N LYS A 98 -14.30 7.94 4.32
CA LYS A 98 -14.61 7.85 2.88
C LYS A 98 -15.05 6.45 2.41
N ASP A 99 -15.62 5.66 3.33
CA ASP A 99 -16.14 4.30 3.13
C ASP A 99 -15.07 3.27 2.73
N VAL A 100 -13.80 3.55 3.03
CA VAL A 100 -12.68 2.62 2.85
C VAL A 100 -12.62 1.66 4.03
N ALA A 101 -12.84 0.38 3.77
CA ALA A 101 -12.82 -0.64 4.79
C ALA A 101 -11.42 -1.04 5.24
N THR A 102 -11.30 -1.28 6.55
CA THR A 102 -10.09 -1.81 7.19
C THR A 102 -10.39 -3.12 7.90
N ALA A 103 -9.43 -4.04 7.89
CA ALA A 103 -9.56 -5.31 8.60
C ALA A 103 -9.47 -5.11 10.13
N ILE A 104 -10.41 -5.69 10.86
CA ILE A 104 -10.41 -5.70 12.34
C ILE A 104 -9.93 -7.05 12.87
N LYS A 105 -10.44 -8.14 12.29
CA LYS A 105 -10.22 -9.49 12.82
C LYS A 105 -10.35 -10.54 11.73
N ALA A 106 -9.51 -11.56 11.79
CA ALA A 106 -9.60 -12.73 10.92
C ALA A 106 -9.82 -14.00 11.72
N ASP A 107 -10.86 -14.76 11.35
CA ASP A 107 -11.27 -16.00 12.00
C ASP A 107 -11.53 -17.12 10.98
N LEU A 108 -11.58 -18.37 11.44
CA LEU A 108 -11.91 -19.54 10.61
C LEU A 108 -13.42 -19.72 10.41
N THR A 109 -14.22 -19.01 11.19
CA THR A 109 -15.68 -19.03 11.12
C THR A 109 -16.20 -17.62 10.77
N PRO A 110 -17.31 -17.53 10.02
CA PRO A 110 -17.89 -16.23 9.69
C PRO A 110 -18.43 -15.57 10.97
N PRO A 111 -18.29 -14.24 11.10
CA PRO A 111 -18.88 -13.51 12.22
C PRO A 111 -20.40 -13.53 12.13
N ALA A 112 -21.07 -13.52 13.29
CA ALA A 112 -22.54 -13.58 13.36
C ALA A 112 -23.22 -12.31 12.81
N ARG A 113 -22.52 -11.16 12.87
CA ARG A 113 -22.97 -9.84 12.40
C ARG A 113 -21.78 -9.03 11.91
N GLY A 114 -22.06 -8.00 11.13
CA GLY A 114 -21.07 -7.08 10.58
C GLY A 114 -20.60 -7.47 9.19
N LEU A 115 -19.89 -6.54 8.55
CA LEU A 115 -19.32 -6.72 7.23
C LEU A 115 -18.10 -7.62 7.31
N PHE A 116 -18.02 -8.64 6.47
CA PHE A 116 -16.85 -9.52 6.40
C PHE A 116 -16.63 -10.02 4.98
N ILE A 117 -15.37 -10.28 4.66
CA ILE A 117 -14.95 -10.83 3.37
C ILE A 117 -14.34 -12.22 3.57
N ARG A 118 -14.71 -13.13 2.68
CA ARG A 118 -14.23 -14.51 2.65
C ARG A 118 -12.95 -14.57 1.82
N GLY A 119 -11.87 -15.07 2.40
CA GLY A 119 -10.58 -15.26 1.75
C GLY A 119 -10.04 -16.67 1.91
N ALA A 120 -9.14 -17.06 1.01
CA ALA A 120 -8.37 -18.30 1.07
C ALA A 120 -6.89 -17.97 1.23
N PHE A 121 -6.24 -18.63 2.18
CA PHE A 121 -4.80 -18.45 2.38
C PHE A 121 -4.03 -19.23 1.30
N GLN A 122 -3.33 -18.51 0.42
CA GLN A 122 -2.58 -19.10 -0.69
C GLN A 122 -1.12 -18.64 -0.68
N PRO A 123 -0.28 -19.18 0.24
CA PRO A 123 1.11 -18.77 0.32
C PRO A 123 1.87 -19.22 -0.93
N GLY A 124 2.76 -18.34 -1.42
CA GLY A 124 3.53 -18.55 -2.65
C GLY A 124 4.33 -19.85 -2.70
N ARG A 125 4.68 -20.31 -3.91
CA ARG A 125 5.62 -21.44 -4.07
C ARG A 125 6.97 -21.04 -3.48
N GLY A 126 7.47 -21.80 -2.51
CA GLY A 126 8.72 -21.50 -1.81
C GLY A 126 8.55 -20.83 -0.45
N TRP A 127 7.32 -20.56 0.00
CA TRP A 127 7.06 -20.13 1.38
C TRP A 127 7.49 -21.21 2.37
N ARG A 128 8.73 -21.12 2.85
CA ARG A 128 9.28 -21.97 3.92
C ARG A 128 9.14 -21.20 5.22
N LEU A 129 8.16 -21.61 6.01
CA LEU A 129 7.94 -21.02 7.31
C LEU A 129 9.02 -21.56 8.26
N GLY A 130 10.08 -20.78 8.49
CA GLY A 130 11.15 -21.12 9.43
C GLY A 130 10.63 -21.32 10.87
N ASP A 131 11.52 -21.60 11.82
CA ASP A 131 11.11 -21.97 13.19
C ASP A 131 10.30 -20.91 13.94
N LYS A 132 10.32 -19.66 13.49
CA LYS A 132 9.60 -18.55 14.14
C LYS A 132 8.15 -18.47 13.67
N VAL A 133 7.26 -18.11 14.61
CA VAL A 133 5.87 -17.75 14.29
C VAL A 133 5.88 -16.47 13.46
N PRO A 134 5.20 -16.43 12.29
CA PRO A 134 5.19 -15.23 11.47
C PRO A 134 4.53 -14.08 12.21
N THR A 135 4.98 -12.85 11.96
CA THR A 135 4.36 -11.64 12.52
C THR A 135 3.14 -11.20 11.70
N PHE A 136 3.06 -11.67 10.45
CA PHE A 136 2.00 -11.34 9.49
C PHE A 136 1.52 -12.57 8.74
N LEU A 137 0.23 -12.61 8.46
CA LEU A 137 -0.38 -13.56 7.54
C LEU A 137 -0.48 -12.84 6.20
N ASN A 138 0.48 -13.14 5.31
CA ASN A 138 0.56 -12.59 3.97
C ASN A 138 -0.20 -13.51 3.00
N ASP A 139 -0.50 -13.03 1.79
CA ASP A 139 -1.09 -13.84 0.72
C ASP A 139 -2.51 -14.38 0.98
N LEU A 140 -3.32 -13.62 1.75
CA LEU A 140 -4.75 -13.89 1.82
C LEU A 140 -5.45 -13.39 0.55
N ARG A 141 -6.11 -14.30 -0.18
CA ARG A 141 -6.76 -14.00 -1.47
C ARG A 141 -8.28 -14.11 -1.36
N TYR A 142 -8.98 -13.11 -1.84
CA TYR A 142 -10.42 -12.94 -1.82
C TYR A 142 -11.09 -13.25 -3.17
N GLY A 143 -10.30 -13.60 -4.20
CA GLY A 143 -10.82 -13.90 -5.54
C GLY A 143 -11.11 -12.66 -6.37
N ILE A 144 -10.58 -11.51 -5.93
CA ILE A 144 -10.71 -10.19 -6.56
C ILE A 144 -9.31 -9.58 -6.82
N GLU A 145 -8.27 -10.40 -6.90
CA GLU A 145 -6.88 -9.96 -7.15
C GLU A 145 -6.58 -9.67 -8.62
N SER A 146 -7.50 -9.99 -9.53
CA SER A 146 -7.35 -9.75 -10.97
C SER A 146 -8.40 -8.74 -11.40
N TYR A 147 -7.95 -7.58 -11.87
CA TYR A 147 -8.81 -6.53 -12.41
C TYR A 147 -8.54 -6.35 -13.89
N PHE A 148 -9.57 -6.58 -14.71
CA PHE A 148 -9.48 -6.48 -16.16
C PHE A 148 -9.94 -5.09 -16.60
N VAL A 149 -9.16 -4.50 -17.50
CA VAL A 149 -9.36 -3.12 -17.97
C VAL A 149 -9.47 -3.12 -19.48
N GLU A 150 -10.04 -2.05 -20.04
CA GLU A 150 -10.14 -1.93 -21.50
C GLU A 150 -8.74 -1.81 -22.11
N GLN A 151 -8.56 -2.39 -23.30
CA GLN A 151 -7.28 -2.38 -23.99
C GLN A 151 -6.79 -0.94 -24.22
N GLY A 152 -5.57 -0.63 -23.79
CA GLY A 152 -4.93 0.69 -23.85
C GLY A 152 -5.18 1.58 -22.61
N SER A 153 -6.19 1.29 -21.79
CA SER A 153 -6.45 2.01 -20.52
C SER A 153 -5.66 1.44 -19.33
N GLY A 154 -5.01 0.28 -19.51
CA GLY A 154 -4.22 -0.37 -18.48
C GLY A 154 -2.95 0.36 -18.07
N LEU A 155 -2.39 1.24 -18.92
CA LEU A 155 -1.07 1.82 -18.70
C LEU A 155 -0.97 2.65 -17.41
N GLU A 156 -2.00 3.41 -17.03
CA GLU A 156 -2.01 4.16 -15.76
C GLU A 156 -2.05 3.21 -14.55
N LEU A 157 -2.88 2.17 -14.64
CA LEU A 157 -3.04 1.18 -13.59
C LEU A 157 -1.80 0.26 -13.49
N GLU A 158 -1.13 -0.01 -14.60
CA GLU A 158 0.16 -0.71 -14.69
C GLU A 158 1.30 0.13 -14.09
N ARG A 159 1.33 1.42 -14.41
CA ARG A 159 2.24 2.37 -13.76
C ARG A 159 1.86 2.61 -12.31
N GLY A 160 0.70 2.12 -11.85
CA GLY A 160 0.23 2.26 -10.48
C GLY A 160 0.16 3.72 -10.07
N ARG A 161 -0.09 4.62 -11.02
CA ARG A 161 -0.18 6.05 -10.80
C ARG A 161 -0.99 6.71 -11.93
N PRO A 162 -1.71 7.80 -11.64
CA PRO A 162 -2.31 8.66 -12.66
C PRO A 162 -1.30 9.11 -13.73
N GLU A 163 -1.79 9.36 -14.95
CA GLU A 163 -1.02 10.01 -16.00
C GLU A 163 -0.40 11.33 -15.52
N GLY A 164 0.77 11.69 -16.06
CA GLY A 164 1.52 12.89 -15.67
C GLY A 164 2.41 12.74 -14.43
N ILE A 165 2.25 11.68 -13.63
CA ILE A 165 3.20 11.38 -12.55
C ILE A 165 4.40 10.62 -13.13
N ASN A 166 5.60 11.17 -12.96
CA ASN A 166 6.87 10.56 -13.35
C ASN A 166 7.63 9.99 -12.14
N GLY A 167 8.66 9.17 -12.36
CA GLY A 167 9.52 8.65 -11.28
C GLY A 167 9.13 7.25 -10.81
N THR A 168 9.16 6.98 -9.51
CA THR A 168 8.81 5.67 -8.91
C THR A 168 7.60 5.74 -7.97
N LEU A 169 6.95 6.91 -7.87
CA LEU A 169 5.78 7.11 -7.04
C LEU A 169 4.62 6.21 -7.49
N ARG A 170 4.07 5.45 -6.55
CA ARG A 170 2.90 4.58 -6.77
C ARG A 170 1.76 5.05 -5.88
N VAL A 171 0.62 5.34 -6.48
CA VAL A 171 -0.60 5.76 -5.80
C VAL A 171 -1.46 4.52 -5.56
N PRO A 172 -1.92 4.24 -4.33
CA PRO A 172 -2.87 3.18 -4.07
C PRO A 172 -4.16 3.35 -4.87
N LEU A 173 -4.77 2.23 -5.28
CA LEU A 173 -6.13 2.20 -5.78
C LEU A 173 -7.09 1.87 -4.63
N ASP A 174 -8.24 2.53 -4.63
CA ASP A 174 -9.38 2.10 -3.86
C ASP A 174 -10.34 1.38 -4.83
N ILE A 175 -10.66 0.13 -4.54
CA ILE A 175 -11.52 -0.72 -5.37
C ILE A 175 -12.87 -0.84 -4.70
N GLU A 176 -13.94 -0.41 -5.38
CA GLU A 176 -15.29 -0.64 -4.89
C GLU A 176 -15.66 -2.10 -5.14
N VAL A 177 -16.06 -2.77 -4.08
CA VAL A 177 -16.49 -4.16 -4.12
C VAL A 177 -17.88 -4.29 -3.52
N ALA A 178 -18.69 -5.19 -4.10
CA ALA A 178 -19.92 -5.64 -3.49
C ALA A 178 -19.67 -6.97 -2.78
N ILE A 179 -20.03 -7.04 -1.51
CA ILE A 179 -19.82 -8.21 -0.65
C ILE A 179 -21.16 -8.86 -0.33
N SER A 180 -21.27 -10.16 -0.60
CA SER A 180 -22.47 -10.94 -0.28
C SER A 180 -22.55 -11.29 1.22
N LYS A 181 -23.72 -11.73 1.68
CA LYS A 181 -23.91 -12.26 3.05
C LYS A 181 -23.02 -13.46 3.39
N ARG A 182 -22.40 -14.11 2.39
CA ARG A 182 -21.45 -15.23 2.55
C ARG A 182 -19.98 -14.78 2.50
N GLY A 183 -19.73 -13.49 2.36
CA GLY A 183 -18.39 -12.90 2.23
C GLY A 183 -17.78 -12.99 0.83
N GLU A 184 -18.54 -13.42 -0.19
CA GLU A 184 -18.07 -13.40 -1.58
C GLU A 184 -18.07 -11.98 -2.13
N ALA A 185 -16.95 -11.55 -2.71
CA ALA A 185 -16.77 -10.20 -3.22
C ALA A 185 -16.75 -10.17 -4.76
N VAL A 186 -17.30 -9.10 -5.33
CA VAL A 186 -17.25 -8.79 -6.76
C VAL A 186 -16.78 -7.35 -6.94
N ILE A 187 -15.80 -7.13 -7.82
CA ILE A 187 -15.32 -5.78 -8.16
C ILE A 187 -16.38 -5.05 -8.98
N LEU A 188 -16.65 -3.81 -8.62
CA LEU A 188 -17.57 -2.93 -9.36
C LEU A 188 -16.81 -1.89 -10.18
N ARG A 189 -15.91 -1.14 -9.54
CA ARG A 189 -15.09 -0.09 -10.16
C ARG A 189 -13.87 0.23 -9.32
N HIS A 190 -13.01 1.11 -9.82
CA HIS A 190 -11.83 1.61 -9.11
C HIS A 190 -11.84 3.14 -9.06
N ARG A 191 -11.08 3.69 -8.11
CA ARG A 191 -10.63 5.08 -8.11
C ARG A 191 -9.21 5.15 -7.57
N TRP A 192 -8.46 6.17 -7.94
CA TRP A 192 -7.23 6.50 -7.22
C TRP A 192 -7.56 6.87 -5.78
N ALA A 193 -6.78 6.37 -4.83
CA ALA A 193 -7.01 6.67 -3.42
C ALA A 193 -6.97 8.18 -3.20
N GLU A 194 -7.98 8.69 -2.50
CA GLU A 194 -8.08 10.10 -2.11
C GLU A 194 -7.15 10.37 -0.93
N ALA A 195 -5.86 10.32 -1.19
CA ALA A 195 -4.81 10.34 -0.18
C ALA A 195 -3.64 11.24 -0.58
N LEU A 196 -2.87 11.60 0.45
CA LEU A 196 -1.54 12.16 0.31
C LEU A 196 -0.54 11.00 0.23
N VAL A 197 0.04 10.75 -0.94
CA VAL A 197 1.06 9.72 -1.15
C VAL A 197 2.44 10.35 -1.07
N ILE A 198 3.29 9.79 -0.22
CA ILE A 198 4.70 10.16 -0.13
C ILE A 198 5.51 8.99 -0.70
N GLY A 199 6.33 9.28 -1.70
CA GLY A 199 7.28 8.34 -2.27
C GLY A 199 8.64 9.01 -2.45
N HIS A 200 9.49 8.39 -3.25
CA HIS A 200 10.82 8.90 -3.53
C HIS A 200 11.09 8.85 -5.02
N GLU A 201 12.17 9.49 -5.45
CA GLU A 201 12.72 9.37 -6.79
C GLU A 201 14.24 9.47 -6.71
N MET A 202 14.92 8.64 -7.48
CA MET A 202 16.35 8.75 -7.68
C MET A 202 16.63 9.49 -8.98
N SER A 203 17.50 10.49 -8.93
CA SER A 203 17.93 11.23 -10.11
C SER A 203 19.44 11.41 -10.10
N THR A 204 20.06 11.46 -11.27
CA THR A 204 21.49 11.80 -11.37
C THR A 204 21.63 13.29 -11.55
N VAL A 205 22.43 13.93 -10.70
CA VAL A 205 22.72 15.37 -10.73
C VAL A 205 24.22 15.62 -10.84
N LYS A 206 24.60 16.66 -11.57
CA LYS A 206 25.96 17.20 -11.57
C LYS A 206 25.98 18.44 -10.69
N ALA A 207 26.81 18.42 -9.64
CA ALA A 207 27.03 19.61 -8.84
C ALA A 207 27.85 20.63 -9.65
N ALA A 208 27.48 21.91 -9.55
CA ALA A 208 28.17 22.97 -10.27
C ALA A 208 29.64 23.06 -9.79
N GLY A 209 30.59 22.91 -10.72
CA GLY A 209 32.03 22.96 -10.42
C GLY A 209 32.67 21.61 -10.08
N GLU A 210 31.90 20.52 -10.03
CA GLU A 210 32.42 19.17 -9.82
C GLU A 210 32.28 18.32 -11.08
N ASN A 211 33.32 17.52 -11.39
CA ASN A 211 33.31 16.62 -12.55
C ASN A 211 32.55 15.30 -12.27
N SER A 212 32.09 15.10 -11.03
CA SER A 212 31.44 13.87 -10.58
C SER A 212 29.93 13.95 -10.72
N GLU A 213 29.33 12.84 -11.12
CA GLU A 213 27.87 12.65 -11.09
C GLU A 213 27.46 12.07 -9.74
N TYR A 214 26.40 12.64 -9.16
CA TYR A 214 25.84 12.23 -7.87
C TYR A 214 24.46 11.64 -8.10
N ARG A 215 24.12 10.55 -7.40
CA ARG A 215 22.73 10.09 -7.33
C ARG A 215 22.05 10.83 -6.17
N LEU A 216 21.00 11.58 -6.48
CA LEU A 216 20.20 12.35 -5.54
C LEU A 216 18.88 11.63 -5.27
N LEU A 217 18.66 11.29 -4.01
CA LEU A 217 17.40 10.77 -3.52
C LEU A 217 16.48 11.94 -3.13
N SER A 218 15.36 12.07 -3.83
CA SER A 218 14.34 13.09 -3.58
C SER A 218 13.08 12.47 -3.01
N LEU A 219 12.48 13.10 -2.01
CA LEU A 219 11.12 12.80 -1.58
C LEU A 219 10.15 13.39 -2.59
N GLN A 220 9.19 12.60 -3.06
CA GLN A 220 8.09 13.06 -3.88
C GLN A 220 6.82 13.00 -3.06
N VAL A 221 6.03 14.08 -3.10
CA VAL A 221 4.72 14.09 -2.47
C VAL A 221 3.66 14.32 -3.54
N TYR A 222 2.66 13.46 -3.55
CA TYR A 222 1.49 13.57 -4.40
C TYR A 222 0.24 13.66 -3.54
N ARG A 223 -0.62 14.61 -3.86
CA ARG A 223 -1.95 14.73 -3.27
C ARG A 223 -2.99 14.45 -4.36
N SER A 224 -3.90 13.53 -4.07
CA SER A 224 -5.05 13.32 -4.96
C SER A 224 -5.89 14.60 -5.07
N PRO A 225 -6.36 15.00 -6.27
CA PRO A 225 -7.22 16.17 -6.46
C PRO A 225 -8.52 16.13 -5.64
N ALA A 226 -8.98 14.93 -5.28
CA ALA A 226 -10.16 14.71 -4.45
C ALA A 226 -9.85 14.59 -2.95
N ALA A 227 -8.58 14.75 -2.53
CA ALA A 227 -8.20 14.80 -1.12
C ALA A 227 -8.41 16.19 -0.52
N ASP A 228 -8.76 16.25 0.76
CA ASP A 228 -8.90 17.50 1.52
C ASP A 228 -7.56 18.24 1.64
N GLU A 229 -7.60 19.54 1.99
CA GLU A 229 -6.40 20.33 2.18
C GLU A 229 -5.48 19.69 3.20
N THR A 230 -4.27 19.33 2.76
CA THR A 230 -3.31 18.61 3.59
C THR A 230 -2.01 19.39 3.64
N ALA A 231 -1.57 19.66 4.86
CA ALA A 231 -0.29 20.27 5.14
C ALA A 231 0.68 19.22 5.69
N LEU A 232 1.93 19.30 5.24
CA LEU A 232 3.04 18.53 5.77
C LEU A 232 3.86 19.39 6.72
N LEU A 233 4.15 18.87 7.90
CA LEU A 233 5.15 19.46 8.79
C LEU A 233 6.53 19.01 8.33
N LEU A 234 7.22 19.88 7.61
CA LEU A 234 8.51 19.61 7.01
C LEU A 234 9.45 20.80 7.25
N PRO A 235 10.10 20.85 8.43
CA PRO A 235 11.07 21.89 8.75
C PRO A 235 12.31 21.77 7.85
N ASP A 236 13.01 22.88 7.64
CA ASP A 236 14.18 22.95 6.76
C ASP A 236 15.35 22.06 7.23
N ASP A 237 15.40 21.72 8.52
CA ASP A 237 16.39 20.79 9.07
C ASP A 237 16.02 19.31 8.94
N LEU A 238 14.89 19.02 8.28
CA LEU A 238 14.40 17.68 7.93
C LEU A 238 14.26 16.74 9.14
N ARG A 239 14.08 17.26 10.37
CA ARG A 239 13.94 16.44 11.60
C ARG A 239 12.71 15.53 11.63
N THR A 240 11.74 15.76 10.74
CA THR A 240 10.57 14.90 10.55
C THR A 240 10.80 13.78 9.53
N LEU A 241 12.00 13.70 8.94
CA LEU A 241 12.41 12.64 8.03
C LEU A 241 13.53 11.78 8.63
N SER A 242 13.46 10.49 8.38
CA SER A 242 14.55 9.55 8.61
C SER A 242 14.74 8.61 7.42
N LEU A 243 15.96 8.10 7.25
CA LEU A 243 16.25 6.99 6.34
C LEU A 243 16.14 5.67 7.10
N ALA A 244 15.40 4.71 6.57
CA ALA A 244 15.36 3.36 7.08
C ALA A 244 16.16 2.42 6.16
N CYS A 245 17.09 1.67 6.74
CA CYS A 245 17.85 0.60 6.08
C CYS A 245 17.73 -0.69 6.90
N GLY A 246 17.03 -1.70 6.38
CA GLY A 246 16.66 -2.89 7.14
C GLY A 246 15.94 -2.55 8.47
N GLN A 247 16.56 -2.87 9.60
CA GLN A 247 16.04 -2.52 10.93
C GLN A 247 16.61 -1.22 11.49
N GLN A 248 17.60 -0.62 10.81
CA GLN A 248 18.25 0.60 11.25
C GLN A 248 17.47 1.82 10.75
N ARG A 249 17.38 2.84 11.63
CA ARG A 249 16.88 4.17 11.29
C ARG A 249 17.98 5.19 11.50
N ILE A 250 18.22 5.98 10.47
CA ILE A 250 19.25 7.01 10.41
C ILE A 250 18.52 8.34 10.26
N ALA A 251 18.68 9.21 11.26
CA ALA A 251 18.08 10.53 11.17
C ALA A 251 18.81 11.39 10.13
N ILE A 252 18.09 12.22 9.38
CA ILE A 252 18.68 13.10 8.37
C ILE A 252 19.14 14.44 8.98
N CYS A 253 18.42 14.91 10.00
CA CYS A 253 18.75 16.14 10.72
C CYS A 253 20.16 16.07 11.36
N PRO A 254 20.98 17.14 11.24
CA PRO A 254 22.29 17.24 11.87
C PRO A 254 22.26 17.02 13.39
N ASP A 255 21.20 17.53 14.04
CA ASP A 255 21.07 17.60 15.50
C ASP A 255 20.02 16.61 16.06
N ALA A 256 19.81 15.46 15.41
CA ALA A 256 18.73 14.51 15.74
C ALA A 256 18.75 13.89 17.16
N GLY A 257 19.54 14.42 18.09
CA GLY A 257 19.43 14.17 19.51
C GLY A 257 18.15 14.75 20.13
N LYS A 258 18.03 14.66 21.46
CA LYS A 258 16.86 15.12 22.21
C LYS A 258 16.51 16.60 21.91
N ASP A 259 17.52 17.43 21.73
CA ASP A 259 17.36 18.87 21.55
C ASP A 259 16.59 19.24 20.27
N ALA A 260 16.72 18.47 19.18
CA ALA A 260 15.97 18.73 17.95
C ALA A 260 14.48 18.39 18.05
N ALA A 261 14.11 17.42 18.90
CA ALA A 261 12.72 17.06 19.17
C ALA A 261 12.00 18.08 20.06
N GLU A 262 12.74 18.87 20.84
CA GLU A 262 12.22 19.90 21.73
C GLU A 262 12.14 21.29 21.08
N ARG A 263 12.70 21.48 19.88
CA ARG A 263 12.60 22.74 19.12
C ARG A 263 11.14 22.99 18.68
N PRO A 264 10.56 24.17 18.97
CA PRO A 264 9.21 24.50 18.55
C PRO A 264 9.12 24.64 17.03
N PHE A 265 8.02 24.14 16.47
CA PHE A 265 7.67 24.33 15.07
C PHE A 265 7.04 25.71 14.86
N THR A 266 7.32 26.29 13.70
CA THR A 266 6.79 27.57 13.22
C THR A 266 5.86 27.36 12.03
N GLN A 267 5.14 28.40 11.61
CA GLN A 267 4.30 28.33 10.41
C GLN A 267 5.14 28.06 9.14
N ASP A 268 6.39 28.51 9.10
CA ASP A 268 7.29 28.31 7.96
C ASP A 268 7.70 26.83 7.80
N ASP A 269 7.65 26.04 8.88
CA ASP A 269 7.87 24.59 8.84
C ASP A 269 6.68 23.83 8.24
N VAL A 270 5.54 24.50 8.02
CA VAL A 270 4.33 23.91 7.45
C VAL A 270 4.33 24.12 5.94
N ARG A 271 4.55 23.03 5.20
CA ARG A 271 4.43 23.00 3.74
C ARG A 271 3.00 22.60 3.38
N VAL A 272 2.19 23.60 3.00
CA VAL A 272 0.84 23.38 2.47
C VAL A 272 0.94 22.88 1.04
N ILE A 273 0.28 21.77 0.73
CA ILE A 273 0.25 21.21 -0.62
C ILE A 273 -1.05 21.69 -1.27
N PRO A 274 -1.00 22.60 -2.26
CA PRO A 274 -2.19 23.23 -2.79
C PRO A 274 -3.15 22.21 -3.45
N PRO A 275 -4.47 22.50 -3.53
CA PRO A 275 -5.46 21.57 -4.06
C PRO A 275 -5.45 21.40 -5.59
N LEU A 276 -4.82 22.32 -6.32
CA LEU A 276 -5.03 22.50 -7.77
C LEU A 276 -3.81 23.16 -8.43
N GLN A 277 -2.91 22.36 -9.00
CA GLN A 277 -2.31 22.72 -10.28
C GLN A 277 -1.94 21.47 -11.07
N GLU A 278 -2.42 21.43 -12.32
CA GLU A 278 -2.13 20.42 -13.33
C GLU A 278 -0.79 19.73 -13.12
N TYR A 279 -0.82 18.47 -12.65
CA TYR A 279 0.26 17.47 -12.71
C TYR A 279 1.67 17.92 -12.26
N LYS A 280 1.83 19.11 -11.65
CA LYS A 280 3.13 19.77 -11.37
C LYS A 280 3.50 19.79 -9.90
N ASP A 281 2.55 19.55 -9.00
CA ASP A 281 2.78 19.68 -7.55
C ASP A 281 3.43 18.42 -6.94
N ILE A 282 4.42 17.85 -7.62
CA ILE A 282 5.37 16.94 -6.96
C ILE A 282 6.39 17.83 -6.25
N VAL A 283 6.16 18.07 -4.95
CA VAL A 283 7.18 18.73 -4.12
C VAL A 283 8.34 17.75 -4.00
N LYS A 284 9.47 18.07 -4.65
CA LYS A 284 10.71 17.31 -4.56
C LYS A 284 11.58 17.90 -3.46
N ILE A 285 11.73 17.17 -2.36
CA ILE A 285 12.65 17.56 -1.29
C ILE A 285 13.90 16.68 -1.40
N PRO A 286 15.08 17.23 -1.73
CA PRO A 286 16.30 16.45 -1.76
C PRO A 286 16.66 16.00 -0.35
N VAL A 287 16.93 14.71 -0.16
CA VAL A 287 17.16 14.13 1.17
C VAL A 287 18.60 13.65 1.35
N ALA A 288 19.18 13.02 0.33
CA ALA A 288 20.54 12.49 0.40
C ALA A 288 21.20 12.43 -0.97
N ARG A 289 22.53 12.54 -1.01
CA ARG A 289 23.38 12.32 -2.19
C ARG A 289 24.23 11.08 -2.00
N TYR A 290 24.54 10.39 -3.09
CA TYR A 290 25.50 9.29 -3.11
C TYR A 290 26.73 9.64 -3.94
N HIS A 291 27.92 9.45 -3.38
CA HIS A 291 29.21 9.65 -4.03
C HIS A 291 30.24 8.63 -3.54
N SER A 292 30.89 7.92 -4.47
CA SER A 292 32.07 7.08 -4.18
C SER A 292 31.90 6.16 -2.97
N GLY A 293 30.76 5.45 -2.88
CA GLY A 293 30.48 4.54 -1.75
C GLY A 293 29.94 5.22 -0.49
N GLN A 294 29.71 6.54 -0.48
CA GLN A 294 29.21 7.27 0.68
C GLN A 294 27.87 7.94 0.42
N TRP A 295 26.99 7.85 1.41
CA TRP A 295 25.77 8.64 1.50
C TRP A 295 26.05 9.90 2.27
N LEU A 296 25.71 11.02 1.68
CA LEU A 296 25.86 12.35 2.23
C LEU A 296 24.48 12.98 2.41
N SER A 297 24.35 13.91 3.35
CA SER A 297 23.20 14.81 3.40
C SER A 297 23.00 15.54 2.07
N ALA A 298 21.78 16.00 1.80
CA ALA A 298 21.43 16.66 0.54
C ALA A 298 22.31 17.88 0.20
N ASP A 299 22.94 18.50 1.18
CA ASP A 299 23.89 19.63 1.06
C ASP A 299 25.36 19.19 1.05
N GLY A 300 25.66 17.90 1.31
CA GLY A 300 27.02 17.36 1.39
C GLY A 300 27.71 17.56 2.75
N SER A 301 27.06 18.18 3.74
CA SER A 301 27.70 18.55 5.01
C SER A 301 27.99 17.37 5.95
N ARG A 302 27.28 16.24 5.81
CA ARG A 302 27.41 15.09 6.71
C ARG A 302 27.36 13.76 5.98
N VAL A 303 28.20 12.82 6.40
CA VAL A 303 28.11 11.41 5.98
C VAL A 303 26.98 10.72 6.75
N LEU A 304 25.95 10.29 6.03
CA LEU A 304 24.80 9.53 6.54
C LEU A 304 25.11 8.02 6.63
N GLY A 305 26.03 7.53 5.81
CA GLY A 305 26.42 6.14 5.79
C GLY A 305 27.47 5.83 4.72
N HIS A 306 28.02 4.61 4.79
CA HIS A 306 28.91 4.05 3.78
C HIS A 306 28.22 2.83 3.19
N SER A 307 28.33 2.65 1.88
CA SER A 307 27.76 1.53 1.14
C SER A 307 28.88 0.91 0.32
N GLU A 308 29.27 -0.31 0.72
CA GLU A 308 30.17 -1.12 -0.09
C GLU A 308 29.39 -1.88 -1.17
N HIS A 309 28.15 -2.38 -0.93
CA HIS A 309 27.13 -2.84 -1.92
C HIS A 309 25.72 -2.93 -1.25
N GLU A 310 24.64 -2.94 -2.04
CA GLU A 310 23.23 -3.32 -1.74
C GLU A 310 22.61 -2.87 -0.41
N TRP A 311 22.24 -1.58 -0.28
CA TRP A 311 21.38 -1.13 0.82
C TRP A 311 19.99 -0.78 0.29
N GLN A 312 18.99 -1.53 0.70
CA GLN A 312 17.62 -1.10 0.50
C GLN A 312 17.33 0.07 1.45
N ILE A 313 17.11 1.27 0.91
CA ILE A 313 16.84 2.48 1.70
C ILE A 313 15.41 2.96 1.42
N ALA A 314 14.68 3.26 2.49
CA ALA A 314 13.37 3.91 2.44
C ALA A 314 13.44 5.26 3.16
N ILE A 315 12.72 6.26 2.66
CA ILE A 315 12.49 7.50 3.41
C ILE A 315 11.23 7.32 4.26
N VAL A 316 11.34 7.64 5.54
CA VAL A 316 10.24 7.58 6.49
C VAL A 316 9.92 9.00 6.95
N TYR A 317 8.69 9.42 6.71
CA TYR A 317 8.09 10.60 7.31
C TYR A 317 7.47 10.26 8.67
N ASP A 318 8.04 10.78 9.74
CA ASP A 318 7.57 10.59 11.13
C ASP A 318 7.21 11.96 11.73
N PRO A 319 5.97 12.46 11.51
CA PRO A 319 5.53 13.70 12.12
C PRO A 319 5.33 13.53 13.64
N PRO A 320 5.57 14.57 14.45
CA PRO A 320 5.32 14.54 15.88
C PRO A 320 3.83 14.34 16.16
N ALA A 321 3.51 13.56 17.20
CA ALA A 321 2.11 13.31 17.60
C ALA A 321 1.39 14.61 17.99
N VAL A 322 2.11 15.55 18.61
CA VAL A 322 1.68 16.92 18.91
C VAL A 322 2.85 17.84 18.57
N PRO A 323 2.74 18.71 17.56
CA PRO A 323 3.79 19.68 17.26
C PRO A 323 3.81 20.77 18.32
N LEU A 324 4.94 20.90 19.02
CA LEU A 324 5.17 21.97 19.99
C LEU A 324 5.25 23.33 19.26
N GLY A 325 4.58 24.37 19.75
CA GLY A 325 4.71 25.74 19.22
C GLY A 325 3.77 26.12 18.07
N LEU A 326 3.07 25.15 17.45
CA LEU A 326 2.13 25.43 16.37
C LEU A 326 0.74 25.86 16.92
N PRO A 327 0.10 26.89 16.32
CA PRO A 327 -1.28 27.27 16.65
C PRO A 327 -2.27 26.11 16.45
N ALA A 328 -3.26 26.00 17.35
CA ALA A 328 -4.26 24.94 17.31
C ALA A 328 -5.07 24.90 16.00
N GLU A 329 -5.19 26.04 15.32
CA GLU A 329 -5.91 26.20 14.04
C GLU A 329 -5.23 25.50 12.86
N LEU A 330 -3.91 25.25 12.93
CA LEU A 330 -3.16 24.56 11.88
C LEU A 330 -3.08 23.04 12.09
N LEU A 331 -3.43 22.55 13.28
CA LEU A 331 -3.39 21.13 13.63
C LEU A 331 -4.39 20.24 12.84
N PRO A 332 -5.62 20.67 12.50
CA PRO A 332 -6.57 19.85 11.75
C PRO A 332 -6.13 19.54 10.31
N GLY A 333 -5.30 20.39 9.70
CA GLY A 333 -4.75 20.20 8.36
C GLY A 333 -3.45 19.39 8.31
N LEU A 334 -2.84 19.11 9.47
CA LEU A 334 -1.60 18.34 9.56
C LEU A 334 -1.88 16.85 9.46
N TYR A 335 -1.12 16.18 8.60
CA TYR A 335 -1.21 14.73 8.45
C TYR A 335 -0.79 13.99 9.73
N ARG A 336 -1.77 13.44 10.47
CA ARG A 336 -1.51 12.46 11.53
C ARG A 336 -1.34 11.08 10.90
N ARG A 337 -0.16 10.51 11.13
CA ARG A 337 0.26 9.12 10.87
C ARG A 337 -0.88 8.20 10.41
N ARG A 338 -1.13 8.15 9.09
CA ARG A 338 -1.52 6.90 8.43
C ARG A 338 -0.26 6.44 7.72
N LEU A 339 0.32 5.35 8.16
CA LEU A 339 1.22 4.60 7.30
C LEU A 339 0.40 4.28 6.04
N LEU A 340 0.65 5.01 4.95
CA LEU A 340 0.35 4.50 3.62
C LEU A 340 1.36 3.38 3.42
N SER A 341 0.96 2.23 3.97
CA SER A 341 1.66 0.98 4.19
C SER A 341 2.73 0.97 5.30
N ASP A 342 2.63 -0.02 6.19
CA ASP A 342 3.77 -0.69 6.82
C ASP A 342 4.69 -1.38 5.77
N ASN A 343 4.81 -0.80 4.58
CA ASN A 343 5.76 -1.16 3.55
C ASN A 343 6.70 0.04 3.44
N ALA A 344 7.82 -0.03 4.16
CA ALA A 344 9.00 0.68 3.71
C ALA A 344 9.22 0.26 2.24
N TRP A 345 9.08 1.21 1.32
CA TRP A 345 9.43 0.99 -0.07
C TRP A 345 10.95 0.95 -0.13
N TRP A 346 11.45 -0.28 -0.17
CA TRP A 346 12.85 -0.58 -0.32
C TRP A 346 13.30 -0.25 -1.75
N ILE A 347 14.22 0.70 -1.91
CA ILE A 347 14.92 0.91 -3.18
C ILE A 347 16.04 -0.11 -3.27
N ASP A 348 15.99 -1.02 -4.24
CA ASP A 348 17.19 -1.78 -4.58
C ASP A 348 18.16 -0.86 -5.34
N LEU A 349 19.30 -0.52 -4.73
CA LEU A 349 20.24 0.47 -5.27
C LEU A 349 21.00 -0.04 -6.51
N ASP A 350 20.93 -1.35 -6.77
CA ASP A 350 21.66 -2.04 -7.83
C ASP A 350 20.76 -2.60 -8.94
N ALA A 351 19.44 -2.38 -8.88
CA ALA A 351 18.53 -2.79 -9.97
C ALA A 351 18.56 -1.75 -11.11
N ASN A 352 19.50 -1.95 -12.03
CA ASN A 352 19.48 -1.38 -13.38
C ASN A 352 18.30 -1.92 -14.21
#